data_AF-A0A5J5R047-F1
#
_entry.id   AF-A0A5J5R047-F1
#
_cell.length_a   1.000
_cell.length_b   1.000
_cell.length_c   1.000
_cell.angle_alpha   90.00
_cell.angle_beta   90.00
_cell.angle_gamma   90.00
#
_symmetry.space_group_name_H-M   'P 1'
#
loop_
_entity.id
_entity.type
_entity.pdbx_description
1 polymer ?
#
loop_
_entity_poly.entity_id
_entity_poly.type
_entity_poly.pdbx_seq_one_letter_code
_entity_poly.pdbx_strand_id
1 'polypeptide(L)'
;MPLPKYTTRASFELEPGVTGQRTDFKGANKKLEWDLEKFVGGVEHTLRAKLTFSQELHANIIKEAGPVSMTFTIPMYNVSRLQVKYLQIAKKSSSYNPYRWVRYVTQANSYVARI
;
A
#
# COMPACT_ATOMS: atom_id res chain seq x y z
N MET A 1 -2.30 -9.40 -1.35
CA MET A 1 -3.24 -10.05 -2.30
C MET A 1 -3.69 -11.40 -1.73
N PRO A 2 -5.01 -11.64 -1.56
CA PRO A 2 -5.54 -12.96 -1.24
C PRO A 2 -5.33 -13.95 -2.39
N LEU A 3 -4.99 -15.19 -2.06
CA LEU A 3 -4.71 -16.28 -2.98
C LEU A 3 -5.72 -17.41 -2.80
N PRO A 4 -5.89 -18.29 -3.80
CA PRO A 4 -6.77 -19.45 -3.67
C PRO A 4 -6.43 -20.33 -2.48
N LYS A 5 -7.46 -20.96 -1.88
CA LYS A 5 -7.33 -21.74 -0.63
C LYS A 5 -6.37 -22.92 -0.75
N TYR A 6 -6.25 -23.51 -1.94
CA TYR A 6 -5.38 -24.65 -2.23
C TYR A 6 -3.93 -24.25 -2.59
N THR A 7 -3.55 -22.98 -2.42
CA THR A 7 -2.15 -22.55 -2.58
C THR A 7 -1.29 -23.17 -1.49
N THR A 8 -0.31 -23.99 -1.89
CA THR A 8 0.64 -24.67 -0.99
C THR A 8 1.91 -23.86 -0.80
N ARG A 9 2.41 -23.24 -1.88
CA ARG A 9 3.64 -22.44 -1.87
C ARG A 9 3.52 -21.25 -2.81
N ALA A 10 4.23 -20.18 -2.48
CA ALA A 10 4.49 -19.08 -3.41
C ALA A 10 5.99 -18.80 -3.42
N SER A 11 6.52 -18.47 -4.59
CA SER A 11 7.89 -17.99 -4.78
C SER A 11 7.85 -16.66 -5.51
N PHE A 12 8.83 -15.81 -5.23
CA PHE A 12 8.83 -14.41 -5.63
C PHE A 12 10.11 -14.08 -6.39
N GLU A 13 9.96 -13.43 -7.52
CA GLU A 13 11.04 -12.90 -8.34
C GLU A 13 10.89 -11.38 -8.35
N LEU A 14 11.89 -10.70 -7.76
CA LEU A 14 12.04 -9.25 -7.79
C LEU A 14 13.02 -8.86 -8.90
N GLU A 15 12.94 -7.62 -9.36
CA GLU A 15 13.90 -7.12 -10.34
C GLU A 15 15.32 -7.04 -9.74
N PRO A 16 16.37 -7.31 -10.53
CA PRO A 16 17.75 -7.20 -10.07
C PRO A 16 18.09 -5.80 -9.57
N GLY A 17 18.80 -5.71 -8.44
CA GLY A 17 19.25 -4.42 -7.88
C GLY A 17 18.20 -3.67 -7.06
N VAL A 18 17.00 -4.23 -6.89
CA VAL A 18 15.97 -3.65 -6.03
C VAL A 18 16.31 -3.85 -4.55
N THR A 19 16.35 -2.75 -3.80
CA THR A 19 16.60 -2.73 -2.35
C THR A 19 15.38 -2.24 -1.58
N GLY A 20 15.19 -2.72 -0.35
CA GLY A 20 14.09 -2.25 0.53
C GLY A 20 12.70 -2.77 0.14
N GLN A 21 12.65 -3.86 -0.64
CA GLN A 21 11.42 -4.58 -0.94
C GLN A 21 11.45 -5.96 -0.28
N ARG A 22 10.33 -6.34 0.32
CA ARG A 22 10.16 -7.63 0.98
C ARG A 22 8.89 -8.30 0.48
N THR A 23 8.98 -9.59 0.20
CA THR A 23 7.84 -10.41 -0.22
C THR A 23 7.65 -11.55 0.75
N ASP A 24 6.39 -11.84 1.09
CA ASP A 24 6.07 -12.94 1.99
C ASP A 24 4.78 -13.66 1.57
N PHE A 25 4.70 -14.94 1.90
CA PHE A 25 3.50 -15.75 1.75
C PHE A 25 2.98 -16.17 3.12
N LYS A 26 1.89 -15.54 3.55
CA LYS A 26 1.16 -15.90 4.76
C LYS A 26 0.29 -17.12 4.48
N GLY A 27 0.88 -18.32 4.55
CA GLY A 27 0.22 -19.58 4.21
C GLY A 27 -1.08 -19.87 4.99
N ALA A 28 -1.14 -19.47 6.27
CA ALA A 28 -2.34 -19.60 7.10
C ALA A 28 -3.52 -18.75 6.56
N ASN A 29 -3.22 -17.55 6.09
CA ASN A 29 -4.22 -16.60 5.58
C ASN A 29 -4.40 -16.70 4.06
N LYS A 30 -3.63 -17.57 3.40
CA LYS A 30 -3.54 -17.67 1.93
C LYS A 30 -3.37 -16.30 1.30
N LYS A 31 -2.38 -15.53 1.78
CA LYS A 31 -2.15 -14.15 1.36
C LYS A 31 -0.70 -13.93 0.96
N LEU A 32 -0.51 -13.29 -0.18
CA LEU A 32 0.75 -12.70 -0.61
C LEU A 32 0.85 -11.29 -0.06
N GLU A 33 1.99 -10.96 0.54
CA GLU A 33 2.34 -9.61 1.02
C GLU A 33 3.60 -9.13 0.31
N TRP A 34 3.59 -7.86 -0.11
CA TRP A 34 4.71 -7.19 -0.73
C TRP A 34 4.84 -5.82 -0.09
N ASP A 35 5.93 -5.65 0.66
CA ASP A 35 6.24 -4.44 1.40
C ASP A 35 7.36 -3.70 0.68
N LEU A 36 7.18 -2.39 0.52
CA LEU A 36 8.18 -1.48 -0.04
C LEU A 36 8.44 -0.39 0.99
N GLU A 37 9.67 -0.28 1.49
CA GLU A 37 10.03 0.71 2.51
C GLU A 37 9.91 2.15 1.99
N LYS A 38 10.25 2.35 0.72
CA LYS A 38 10.17 3.64 0.02
C LYS A 38 9.59 3.42 -1.38
N PHE A 39 8.64 4.26 -1.73
CA PHE A 39 8.05 4.32 -3.06
C PHE A 39 8.15 5.77 -3.55
N VAL A 40 9.06 6.04 -4.48
CA VAL A 40 9.24 7.38 -5.05
C VAL A 40 8.20 7.61 -6.14
N GLY A 41 7.66 8.82 -6.26
CA GLY A 41 6.72 9.12 -7.34
C GLY A 41 7.36 8.99 -8.72
N GLY A 42 6.59 8.50 -9.70
CA GLY A 42 7.06 8.37 -11.10
C GLY A 42 7.90 7.12 -11.38
N VAL A 43 8.01 6.19 -10.41
CA VAL A 43 8.67 4.90 -10.61
C VAL A 43 7.63 3.79 -10.75
N GLU A 44 8.03 2.72 -11.43
CA GLU A 44 7.29 1.47 -11.52
C GLU A 44 8.08 0.38 -10.80
N HIS A 45 7.36 -0.50 -10.12
CA HIS A 45 7.92 -1.70 -9.51
C HIS A 45 7.08 -2.89 -9.92
N THR A 46 7.75 -3.99 -10.25
CA THR A 46 7.10 -5.24 -10.67
C THR A 46 7.50 -6.38 -9.75
N LEU A 47 6.51 -7.14 -9.28
CA LEU A 47 6.70 -8.39 -8.55
C LEU A 47 6.13 -9.55 -9.37
N ARG A 48 6.95 -10.56 -9.63
CA ARG A 48 6.49 -11.81 -10.22
C ARG A 48 6.35 -12.89 -9.15
N ALA A 49 5.14 -13.43 -9.00
CA ALA A 49 4.86 -14.52 -8.08
C ALA A 49 4.55 -15.81 -8.84
N LYS A 50 5.22 -16.91 -8.48
CA LYS A 50 4.92 -18.26 -8.97
C LYS A 50 4.26 -19.04 -7.85
N LEU A 51 3.03 -19.52 -8.10
CA LEU A 51 2.20 -20.22 -7.14
C LEU A 51 2.25 -21.73 -7.40
N THR A 52 2.32 -22.52 -6.34
CA THR A 52 2.16 -23.97 -6.37
C THR A 52 0.85 -24.33 -5.67
N PHE A 53 0.09 -25.22 -6.28
CA PHE A 53 -1.23 -25.65 -5.81
C PHE A 53 -1.20 -27.13 -5.45
N SER A 54 -2.05 -27.56 -4.50
CA SER A 54 -2.16 -28.98 -4.10
C SER A 54 -2.97 -29.84 -5.07
N GLN A 55 -3.68 -29.22 -6.02
CA GLN A 55 -4.55 -29.87 -6.98
C GLN A 55 -4.33 -29.26 -8.36
N GLU A 56 -4.38 -30.07 -9.42
CA GLU A 56 -4.44 -29.57 -10.80
C GLU A 56 -5.80 -28.90 -11.04
N LEU A 57 -5.78 -27.75 -11.73
CA LEU A 57 -6.96 -26.89 -11.87
C LEU A 57 -7.38 -26.78 -13.33
N HIS A 58 -8.68 -26.97 -13.57
CA HIS A 58 -9.40 -26.44 -14.73
C HIS A 58 -10.11 -25.09 -14.41
N ALA A 59 -9.83 -24.50 -13.24
CA ALA A 59 -10.54 -23.33 -12.71
C ALA A 59 -9.85 -21.99 -13.03
N ASN A 60 -10.65 -20.93 -13.13
CA ASN A 60 -10.16 -19.57 -13.36
C ASN A 60 -9.59 -18.97 -12.06
N ILE A 61 -8.28 -19.13 -11.88
CA ILE A 61 -7.50 -18.70 -10.71
C ILE A 61 -7.75 -17.22 -10.35
N ILE A 62 -7.94 -16.36 -11.35
CA ILE A 62 -8.14 -14.92 -11.15
C ILE A 62 -9.46 -14.64 -10.43
N LYS A 63 -10.53 -15.40 -10.75
CA LYS A 63 -11.83 -15.26 -10.07
C LYS A 63 -11.81 -15.72 -8.61
N GLU A 64 -10.93 -16.66 -8.28
CA GLU A 64 -10.79 -17.20 -6.92
C GLU A 64 -9.80 -16.40 -6.08
N ALA A 65 -8.85 -15.73 -6.72
CA ALA A 65 -8.00 -14.75 -6.07
C ALA A 65 -8.85 -13.53 -5.65
N GLY A 66 -8.61 -13.05 -4.44
CA GLY A 66 -9.26 -11.85 -3.96
C GLY A 66 -8.61 -10.60 -4.56
N PRO A 67 -9.23 -9.42 -4.38
CA PRO A 67 -8.69 -8.20 -4.93
C PRO A 67 -7.36 -7.80 -4.24
N VAL A 68 -6.54 -7.04 -4.95
CA VAL A 68 -5.28 -6.51 -4.43
C VAL A 68 -5.58 -5.26 -3.62
N SER A 69 -5.33 -5.32 -2.32
CA SER A 69 -5.39 -4.18 -1.40
C SER A 69 -4.01 -3.54 -1.26
N MET A 70 -3.94 -2.21 -1.27
CA MET A 70 -2.72 -1.45 -1.02
C MET A 70 -2.85 -0.58 0.22
N THR A 71 -1.79 -0.50 1.02
CA THR A 71 -1.70 0.38 2.18
C THR A 71 -0.45 1.23 2.03
N PHE A 72 -0.60 2.55 2.02
CA PHE A 72 0.51 3.49 1.87
C PHE A 72 0.23 4.80 2.60
N THR A 73 1.29 5.56 2.88
CA THR A 73 1.22 6.92 3.40
C THR A 73 2.13 7.82 2.56
N ILE A 74 1.59 8.93 2.06
CA ILE A 74 2.34 9.97 1.35
C ILE A 74 2.46 11.19 2.26
N PRO A 75 3.64 11.47 2.83
CA PRO A 75 3.85 12.63 3.68
C PRO A 75 3.88 13.91 2.85
N MET A 76 3.43 15.02 3.45
CA MET A 76 3.48 16.38 2.88
C MET A 76 2.79 16.53 1.52
N TYR A 77 1.91 15.59 1.16
CA TYR A 77 1.16 15.59 -0.08
C TYR A 77 -0.34 15.54 0.18
N ASN A 78 -1.09 16.32 -0.60
CA ASN A 78 -2.54 16.39 -0.53
C ASN A 78 -3.17 16.15 -1.91
N VAL A 79 -3.83 15.01 -2.06
CA VAL A 79 -4.51 14.61 -3.31
C VAL A 79 -5.75 15.48 -3.60
N SER A 80 -6.49 15.90 -2.58
CA SER A 80 -7.70 16.73 -2.78
C SER A 80 -7.39 18.20 -3.06
N ARG A 81 -6.12 18.59 -2.97
CA ARG A 81 -5.64 19.98 -3.05
C ARG A 81 -6.24 20.90 -1.98
N LEU A 82 -6.79 20.33 -0.90
CA LEU A 82 -7.25 21.12 0.24
C LEU A 82 -6.08 21.90 0.85
N GLN A 83 -6.25 23.20 1.04
CA GLN A 83 -5.24 24.07 1.62
C GLN A 83 -5.84 24.89 2.76
N VAL A 84 -5.19 24.84 3.93
CA VAL A 84 -5.47 25.74 5.05
C VAL A 84 -4.97 27.13 4.69
N LYS A 85 -5.90 28.07 4.45
CA LYS A 85 -5.56 29.46 4.10
C LYS A 85 -5.10 30.28 5.30
N TYR A 86 -5.79 30.15 6.43
CA TYR A 86 -5.45 30.86 7.66
C TYR A 86 -5.96 30.10 8.89
N LEU A 87 -5.31 30.33 10.03
CA LEU A 87 -5.73 29.84 11.35
C LEU A 87 -5.85 31.04 12.29
N GLN A 88 -7.10 31.46 12.52
CA GLN A 88 -7.40 32.60 13.39
C GLN A 88 -7.42 32.17 14.85
N ILE A 89 -6.77 32.95 15.71
CA ILE A 89 -6.74 32.75 17.16
C ILE A 89 -7.47 33.92 17.80
N ALA A 90 -8.60 33.65 18.45
CA ALA A 90 -9.50 34.69 18.95
C ALA A 90 -8.96 35.44 20.19
N LYS A 91 -8.02 34.86 20.93
CA LYS A 91 -7.47 35.43 22.16
C LYS A 91 -6.58 36.64 21.85
N LYS A 92 -7.07 37.84 22.18
CA LYS A 92 -6.40 39.13 21.96
C LYS A 92 -5.61 39.60 23.20
N SER A 93 -4.61 38.84 23.66
CA SER A 93 -3.63 39.41 24.60
C SER A 93 -2.37 39.79 23.83
N SER A 94 -1.86 41.01 24.00
CA SER A 94 -0.75 41.55 23.19
C SER A 94 0.55 40.73 23.29
N SER A 95 0.72 39.94 24.36
CA SER A 95 1.86 39.07 24.58
C SER A 95 1.70 37.64 24.03
N TYR A 96 0.56 37.29 23.44
CA TYR A 96 0.26 35.90 23.03
C TYR A 96 0.26 35.75 21.51
N ASN A 97 1.39 35.30 20.96
CA ASN A 97 1.54 34.94 19.55
C ASN A 97 2.11 33.53 19.40
N PRO A 98 1.26 32.47 19.37
CA PRO A 98 1.74 31.10 19.28
C PRO A 98 2.17 30.73 17.86
N TYR A 99 3.10 29.78 17.77
CA TYR A 99 3.47 29.15 16.51
C TYR A 99 2.30 28.35 15.93
N ARG A 100 2.23 28.29 14.60
CA ARG A 100 1.19 27.57 13.84
C ARG A 100 1.89 26.61 12.89
N TRP A 101 1.48 25.35 12.93
CA TRP A 101 2.06 24.28 12.11
C TRP A 101 0.96 23.53 11.38
N VAL A 102 1.20 23.21 10.12
CA VAL A 102 0.31 22.38 9.31
C VAL A 102 1.15 21.31 8.63
N ARG A 103 0.66 20.07 8.65
CA ARG A 103 1.18 18.98 7.83
C ARG A 103 0.03 18.33 7.08
N TYR A 104 0.24 17.99 5.82
CA TYR A 104 -0.68 17.18 5.04
C TYR A 104 -0.13 15.75 4.99
N VAL A 105 -1.01 14.78 5.18
CA VAL A 105 -0.66 13.37 5.08
C VAL A 105 -1.78 12.69 4.31
N THR A 106 -1.44 12.05 3.19
CA THR A 106 -2.38 11.22 2.44
C THR A 106 -2.17 9.78 2.87
N GLN A 107 -3.22 9.08 3.27
CA GLN A 107 -3.18 7.66 3.60
C GLN A 107 -4.14 6.89 2.71
N ALA A 108 -3.75 5.68 2.33
CA ALA A 108 -4.65 4.73 1.70
C ALA A 108 -5.73 4.29 2.70
N ASN A 109 -7.00 4.43 2.33
CA ASN A 109 -8.12 3.82 3.05
C ASN A 109 -8.45 2.47 2.40
N SER A 110 -9.66 2.29 1.85
CA SER A 110 -10.01 1.12 1.03
C SER A 110 -9.48 1.26 -0.40
N TYR A 111 -8.16 1.20 -0.57
CA TYR A 111 -7.52 1.23 -1.89
C TYR A 111 -7.36 -0.20 -2.43
N VAL A 112 -8.24 -0.58 -3.36
CA VAL A 112 -8.41 -1.96 -3.81
C VAL A 112 -8.53 -2.02 -5.33
N ALA A 113 -7.79 -2.93 -5.96
CA ALA A 113 -7.89 -3.24 -7.38
C ALA A 113 -8.39 -4.68 -7.59
N ARG A 114 -9.38 -4.87 -8.47
CA ARG A 114 -9.84 -6.18 -8.90
C ARG A 114 -9.09 -6.59 -10.17
N ILE A 115 -8.70 -7.85 -10.21
CA ILE A 115 -8.01 -8.50 -11.33
C ILE A 115 -8.97 -9.45 -12.04
#